data_AF-A0A0B3RIZ7-F1
#
_entry.id   AF-A0A0B3RIZ7-F1
#
_cell.length_a   1.000
_cell.length_b   1.000
_cell.length_c   1.000
_cell.angle_alpha   90.00
_cell.angle_beta   90.00
_cell.angle_gamma   90.00
#
_symmetry.space_group_name_H-M   'P 1'
#
loop_
_entity.id
_entity.type
_entity.pdbx_description
1 polymer ?
#
loop_
_entity_poly.entity_id
_entity_poly.type
_entity_poly.pdbx_seq_one_letter_code
_entity_poly.pdbx_strand_id
1 'polypeptide(L)'
;MSLPKDYWLLAPTTAARKAELEDMILQAQACGHIPTSGLSTNVERRAWLQQARSAEWDRRQMSRRAAPVRRSPCEIPAREVNAWLRTLPPDTGQTP
;
A
#
# COMPACT_ATOMS: atom_id res chain seq x y z
N MET A 1 16.70 -7.55 13.92
CA MET A 1 16.02 -6.95 12.77
C MET A 1 14.83 -6.19 13.30
N SER A 2 14.76 -4.86 13.09
CA SER A 2 13.57 -4.10 13.48
C SER A 2 12.56 -4.21 12.35
N LEU A 3 11.38 -4.74 12.64
CA LEU A 3 10.28 -4.75 11.68
C LEU A 3 9.78 -3.30 11.49
N PRO A 4 9.34 -2.91 10.28
CA PRO A 4 8.76 -1.60 10.04
C PRO A 4 7.54 -1.35 10.94
N LYS A 5 7.25 -0.09 11.30
CA LYS A 5 6.08 0.32 12.11
C LYS A 5 4.72 -0.21 11.60
N ASP A 6 4.64 -0.52 10.31
CA ASP A 6 3.43 -0.99 9.61
C ASP A 6 3.48 -2.49 9.29
N TYR A 7 4.45 -3.25 9.82
CA TYR A 7 4.63 -4.66 9.48
C TYR A 7 3.35 -5.49 9.70
N TRP A 8 2.65 -5.21 10.80
CA TRP A 8 1.41 -5.90 11.16
C TRP A 8 0.26 -5.67 10.14
N LEU A 9 0.35 -4.62 9.33
CA LEU A 9 -0.62 -4.33 8.25
C LEU A 9 -0.38 -5.17 6.99
N LEU A 10 0.81 -5.74 6.83
CA LEU A 10 1.21 -6.49 5.64
C LEU A 10 1.13 -8.00 5.88
N ALA A 11 1.59 -8.48 7.05
CA ALA A 11 1.66 -9.92 7.34
C ALA A 11 0.28 -10.57 7.57
N PRO A 12 -0.01 -11.75 6.97
CA PRO A 12 -1.21 -12.51 7.30
C PRO A 12 -1.16 -13.02 8.74
N THR A 13 -2.11 -12.59 9.57
CA THR A 13 -2.19 -12.90 11.01
C THR A 13 -2.35 -14.40 11.31
N THR A 14 -2.82 -15.18 10.34
CA THR A 14 -3.05 -16.62 10.43
C THR A 14 -1.77 -17.45 10.34
N ALA A 15 -0.72 -16.94 9.71
CA ALA A 15 0.54 -17.65 9.51
C ALA A 15 1.66 -17.23 10.50
N ALA A 16 1.41 -16.19 11.30
CA ALA A 16 2.41 -15.65 12.23
C ALA A 16 2.68 -16.61 13.39
N ARG A 17 3.97 -16.82 13.69
CA ARG A 17 4.42 -17.52 14.90
C ARG A 17 4.02 -16.72 16.14
N LYS A 18 3.94 -17.37 17.30
CA LYS A 18 3.55 -16.71 18.58
C LYS A 18 4.39 -15.46 18.87
N ALA A 19 5.71 -15.52 18.69
CA ALA A 19 6.61 -14.39 18.93
C ALA A 19 6.35 -13.22 17.96
N GLU A 20 6.07 -13.51 16.69
CA GLU A 20 5.73 -12.48 15.69
C GLU A 20 4.37 -11.86 15.99
N LEU A 21 3.41 -12.67 16.47
CA LEU A 21 2.10 -12.19 16.88
C LEU A 21 2.21 -11.22 18.07
N GLU A 22 3.04 -11.53 19.06
CA GLU A 22 3.27 -10.63 20.20
C GLU A 22 3.94 -9.32 19.77
N ASP A 23 4.94 -9.37 18.88
CA ASP A 23 5.55 -8.16 18.32
C ASP A 23 4.55 -7.30 17.55
N MET A 24 3.70 -7.94 16.73
CA MET A 24 2.63 -7.24 15.98
C MET A 24 1.63 -6.55 16.92
N ILE A 25 1.27 -7.17 18.05
CA ILE A 25 0.37 -6.57 19.05
C ILE A 25 1.04 -5.35 19.70
N LEU A 26 2.30 -5.48 20.11
CA LEU A 26 3.05 -4.39 20.73
C LEU A 26 3.15 -3.19 19.78
N GLN A 27 3.43 -3.43 18.50
CA GLN A 27 3.42 -2.37 17.49
C GLN A 27 2.03 -1.73 17.33
N ALA A 28 0.98 -2.54 17.22
CA ALA A 28 -0.38 -2.03 17.07
C ALA A 28 -0.86 -1.23 18.30
N GLN A 29 -0.44 -1.61 19.51
CA GLN A 29 -0.68 -0.86 20.74
C GLN A 29 0.12 0.46 20.77
N ALA A 30 1.39 0.45 20.37
CA ALA A 30 2.21 1.66 20.28
C ALA A 30 1.66 2.68 19.27
N CYS A 31 0.99 2.20 18.22
CA CYS A 31 0.28 3.03 17.25
C CYS A 31 -1.15 3.43 17.68
N GLY A 32 -1.63 2.96 18.83
CA GLY A 32 -2.96 3.28 19.35
C GLY A 32 -4.12 2.61 18.61
N HIS A 33 -3.85 1.55 17.82
CA HIS A 33 -4.90 0.82 17.09
C HIS A 33 -5.61 -0.25 17.94
N ILE A 34 -4.96 -0.70 19.01
CA ILE A 34 -5.47 -1.73 19.91
C ILE A 34 -5.29 -1.23 21.35
N PRO A 35 -6.25 -1.49 22.25
CA PRO A 35 -6.11 -1.15 23.67
C PRO A 35 -4.93 -1.89 24.33
N THR A 36 -4.20 -1.16 25.19
CA THR A 36 -3.03 -1.68 25.91
C THR A 36 -3.40 -2.67 27.03
N SER A 37 -4.63 -2.62 27.54
CA SER A 37 -5.14 -3.52 28.58
C SER A 37 -6.37 -4.28 28.11
N GLY A 38 -6.49 -5.57 28.47
CA GLY A 38 -7.73 -6.35 28.34
C GLY A 38 -7.72 -7.51 27.35
N LEU A 39 -6.61 -7.77 26.65
CA LEU A 39 -6.52 -8.90 25.71
C LEU A 39 -5.96 -10.16 26.39
N SER A 40 -6.88 -10.95 26.96
CA SER A 40 -6.54 -12.15 27.74
C SER A 40 -6.12 -13.33 26.86
N THR A 41 -6.78 -13.53 25.72
CA THR A 41 -6.54 -14.70 24.86
C THR A 41 -5.83 -14.37 23.54
N ASN A 42 -5.07 -15.33 23.00
CA ASN A 42 -4.47 -15.20 21.66
C ASN A 42 -5.50 -15.07 20.54
N VAL A 43 -6.70 -15.61 20.73
CA VAL A 43 -7.81 -15.50 19.78
C VAL A 43 -8.33 -14.06 19.73
N GLU A 44 -8.59 -13.44 20.89
CA GLU A 44 -8.99 -12.03 20.97
C GLU A 44 -7.92 -11.12 20.38
N ARG A 45 -6.65 -11.36 20.69
CA ARG A 45 -5.52 -10.60 20.15
C ARG A 45 -5.49 -10.62 18.62
N ARG A 46 -5.69 -11.80 18.01
CA ARG A 46 -5.77 -11.95 16.55
C ARG A 46 -6.99 -11.24 15.97
N ALA A 47 -8.14 -11.35 16.61
CA ALA A 47 -9.37 -10.68 16.18
C ALA A 47 -9.18 -9.15 16.17
N TRP A 48 -8.58 -8.60 17.24
CA TRP A 48 -8.27 -7.17 17.33
C TRP A 48 -7.27 -6.71 16.27
N LEU A 49 -6.18 -7.46 16.05
CA LEU A 49 -5.23 -7.17 14.97
C LEU A 49 -5.91 -7.17 13.59
N GLN A 50 -6.81 -8.12 13.36
CA GLN A 50 -7.51 -8.23 12.09
C GLN A 50 -8.52 -7.08 11.90
N GLN A 51 -9.26 -6.70 12.94
CA GLN A 51 -10.14 -5.53 12.91
C GLN A 51 -9.36 -4.23 12.69
N ALA A 52 -8.26 -4.02 13.42
CA ALA A 52 -7.39 -2.87 13.26
C ALA A 52 -6.83 -2.78 11.83
N ARG A 53 -6.44 -3.93 11.25
CA ARG A 53 -5.94 -4.00 9.86
C ARG A 53 -7.03 -3.64 8.86
N SER A 54 -8.24 -4.18 9.02
CA SER A 54 -9.38 -3.84 8.15
C SER A 54 -9.73 -2.36 8.24
N ALA A 55 -9.79 -1.80 9.46
CA ALA A 55 -10.08 -0.37 9.66
C ALA A 55 -9.00 0.54 9.05
N GLU A 56 -7.72 0.17 9.16
CA GLU A 56 -6.63 0.89 8.51
C GLU A 56 -6.71 0.78 6.98
N TRP A 57 -6.98 -0.42 6.47
CA TRP A 57 -7.17 -0.64 5.03
C TRP A 57 -8.32 0.21 4.50
N ASP A 58 -9.47 0.21 5.17
CA ASP A 58 -10.63 1.01 4.82
C ASP A 58 -10.30 2.51 4.87
N ARG A 59 -9.60 2.97 5.90
CA ARG A 59 -9.13 4.37 5.97
C ARG A 59 -8.27 4.73 4.76
N ARG A 60 -7.29 3.88 4.42
CA ARG A 60 -6.41 4.11 3.25
C ARG A 60 -7.19 4.07 1.93
N GLN A 61 -8.17 3.18 1.79
CA GLN A 61 -9.04 3.12 0.61
C GLN A 61 -9.91 4.38 0.50
N MET A 62 -10.48 4.85 1.61
CA MET A 62 -11.26 6.09 1.64
C MET A 62 -10.37 7.31 1.33
N SER A 63 -9.16 7.40 1.87
CA SER A 63 -8.21 8.46 1.50
C SER A 63 -7.82 8.43 0.03
N ARG A 64 -7.65 7.24 -0.56
CA ARG A 64 -7.37 7.09 -2.00
C ARG A 64 -8.55 7.48 -2.89
N ARG A 65 -9.78 7.21 -2.45
CA ARG A 65 -11.01 7.59 -3.15
C ARG A 65 -11.33 9.09 -2.99
N ALA A 66 -10.98 9.66 -1.84
CA ALA A 66 -11.16 11.09 -1.56
C ALA A 66 -10.07 11.96 -2.21
N ALA A 67 -8.92 11.38 -2.56
CA ALA A 67 -7.94 12.06 -3.38
C ALA A 67 -8.53 12.27 -4.78
N PRO A 68 -8.69 13.52 -5.27
CA PRO A 68 -9.08 13.74 -6.65
C PRO A 68 -8.01 13.11 -7.52
N VAL A 69 -8.39 12.07 -8.27
CA VAL A 69 -7.57 11.50 -9.33
C VAL A 69 -7.44 12.61 -10.38
N ARG A 70 -6.48 13.51 -10.20
CA ARG A 70 -5.99 14.38 -11.27
C ARG A 70 -5.20 13.51 -12.26
N ARG A 71 -5.88 12.56 -12.89
CA ARG A 71 -5.46 12.06 -14.19
C ARG A 71 -5.91 13.11 -15.18
N SER A 72 -5.16 14.21 -15.26
CA SER A 72 -5.12 14.95 -16.51
C SER A 72 -4.68 13.93 -17.56
N PRO A 73 -5.45 13.71 -18.63
CA PRO A 73 -4.87 13.09 -19.80
C PRO A 73 -3.66 13.95 -20.18
N CYS A 74 -2.48 13.35 -20.28
CA CYS A 74 -1.34 14.03 -20.86
C CYS A 74 -1.64 14.14 -22.37
N GLU A 75 -2.47 15.11 -22.76
CA GLU A 75 -2.66 15.44 -24.16
C GLU A 75 -1.36 16.05 -24.66
N ILE A 76 -0.54 15.24 -25.34
CA ILE A 76 0.64 15.73 -26.03
C ILE A 76 0.14 16.46 -27.28
N PRO A 77 0.37 17.77 -27.43
CA PRO A 77 -0.12 18.51 -28.58
C PRO A 77 0.51 17.97 -29.87
N ALA A 78 -0.25 17.92 -30.96
CA ALA A 78 0.23 17.40 -32.24
C ALA A 78 1.54 18.06 -32.72
N ARG A 79 1.81 19.31 -32.33
CA ARG A 79 3.06 20.01 -32.64
C ARG A 79 4.29 19.34 -32.00
N GLU A 80 4.17 18.82 -30.79
CA GLU A 80 5.28 18.17 -30.06
C GLU A 80 5.55 16.79 -30.65
N VAL A 81 4.48 16.05 -30.98
CA VAL A 81 4.58 14.78 -31.72
C VAL A 81 5.24 15.01 -33.08
N ASN A 82 4.81 16.03 -33.84
CA ASN A 82 5.38 16.35 -35.15
C ASN A 82 6.84 16.83 -35.06
N ALA A 83 7.21 17.57 -34.01
CA ALA A 83 8.60 17.95 -33.78
C ALA A 83 9.47 16.72 -33.50
N TRP A 84 8.99 15.80 -32.65
CA TRP A 84 9.70 14.55 -32.35
C TRP A 84 9.84 13.64 -33.58
N LEU A 85 8.79 13.47 -34.38
CA LEU A 85 8.83 12.68 -35.62
C LEU A 85 9.86 13.20 -36.63
N ARG A 86 10.09 14.52 -36.67
CA ARG A 86 11.13 15.13 -37.53
C ARG A 86 12.56 14.94 -37.01
N THR A 87 12.73 14.59 -35.73
CA THR A 87 14.04 14.27 -35.14
C THR A 87 14.43 12.81 -35.34
N LEU A 88 13.49 11.95 -35.74
CA LEU A 88 13.78 10.57 -36.08
C LEU A 88 14.55 10.53 -37.40
N PRO A 89 15.60 9.71 -37.51
CA PRO A 89 16.25 9.48 -38.79
C PRO A 89 15.21 8.95 -39.79
N PRO A 90 15.29 9.33 -41.08
CA PRO A 90 14.40 8.76 -42.08
C PRO A 90 14.52 7.24 -42.01
N ASP A 91 13.39 6.55 -41.95
CA ASP A 91 13.34 5.11 -42.15
C ASP A 91 13.86 4.85 -43.55
N THR A 92 15.16 4.56 -43.65
CA THR A 92 15.79 4.17 -44.90
C THR A 92 15.34 2.76 -45.16
N GLY A 93 14.14 2.63 -45.74
CA GLY A 93 13.63 1.37 -46.24
C GLY A 93 14.69 0.71 -47.12
N GLN A 94 15.36 -0.31 -46.58
CA GLN A 94 16.10 -1.30 -47.33
C GLN A 94 15.52 -2.66 -46.93
N THR A 95 14.56 -3.14 -47.73
CA THR A 95 14.68 -4.24 -48.73
C THR A 95 14.61 -5.63 -48.08
N PRO A 96 14.13 -6.69 -48.77
CA PRO A 96 14.45 -7.10 -50.15
C PRO A 96 13.48 -6.64 -51.25
#